data_AF-F5NTU3-F1
#
_entry.id   AF-F5NTU3-F1
#
_cell.length_a   1.000
_cell.length_b   1.000
_cell.length_c   1.000
_cell.angle_alpha   90.00
_cell.angle_beta   90.00
_cell.angle_gamma   90.00
#
_symmetry.space_group_name_H-M   'P 1'
#
loop_
_entity.id
_entity.type
_entity.pdbx_description
1 polymer ?
#
loop_
_entity_poly.entity_id
_entity_poly.type
_entity_poly.pdbx_seq_one_letter_code
_entity_poly.pdbx_strand_id
1 'polypeptide(L)'
;MILAGTHGDENSSVVTLSCALRTLTPSLRRHHVVLCVNPDGCQLGLRANANGVDLNRNFPAANWKEGETVYRWNSAAEERDVVLLTGDKPGSEPETQALCQLIHRIQPA
;
A
#
# COMPACT_ATOMS: atom_id res chain seq x y z
N MET A 1 -10.54 10.09 0.77
CA MET A 1 -10.41 8.64 1.09
C MET A 1 -9.23 8.45 2.04
N ILE A 2 -9.28 7.52 2.99
CA ILE A 2 -8.20 7.25 3.95
C ILE A 2 -7.71 5.80 3.75
N LEU A 3 -6.42 5.60 3.59
CA LEU A 3 -5.79 4.30 3.31
C LEU A 3 -4.65 4.05 4.31
N ALA A 4 -4.38 2.78 4.59
CA ALA A 4 -3.19 2.32 5.31
C ALA A 4 -2.71 0.97 4.76
N GLY A 5 -1.50 0.55 5.17
CA GLY A 5 -0.95 -0.77 4.83
C GLY A 5 -0.68 -0.96 3.34
N THR A 6 -0.16 0.06 2.63
CA THR A 6 0.39 -0.11 1.28
C THR A 6 1.65 -0.96 1.31
N HIS A 7 2.52 -0.71 2.30
CA HIS A 7 3.59 -1.61 2.67
C HIS A 7 3.16 -2.42 3.90
N GLY A 8 3.41 -3.72 3.89
CA GLY A 8 2.92 -4.63 4.92
C GLY A 8 3.71 -4.59 6.24
N ASP A 9 4.90 -4.01 6.24
CA ASP A 9 5.72 -3.79 7.44
C ASP A 9 5.36 -2.49 8.19
N GLU A 10 4.55 -1.61 7.59
CA GLU A 10 4.10 -0.33 8.17
C GLU A 10 2.85 -0.46 9.08
N ASN A 11 2.90 -1.45 9.98
CA ASN A 11 1.74 -1.94 10.74
C ASN A 11 1.13 -0.95 11.76
N SER A 12 1.91 0.00 12.27
CA SER A 12 1.43 0.96 13.27
C SER A 12 0.22 1.75 12.77
N SER A 13 0.27 2.21 11.52
CA SER A 13 -0.80 2.98 10.88
C SER A 13 -2.08 2.16 10.69
N VAL A 14 -1.96 0.89 10.32
CA VAL A 14 -3.08 -0.06 10.14
C VAL A 14 -3.83 -0.25 11.46
N VAL A 15 -3.08 -0.48 12.55
CA VAL A 15 -3.65 -0.66 13.89
C VAL A 15 -4.31 0.63 14.37
N THR A 16 -3.63 1.78 14.24
CA THR A 16 -4.19 3.08 14.64
C THR A 16 -5.47 3.41 13.87
N LEU A 17 -5.51 3.20 12.56
CA LEU A 17 -6.70 3.45 11.74
C LEU A 17 -7.84 2.49 12.08
N SER A 18 -7.54 1.22 12.34
CA SER A 18 -8.52 0.24 12.82
C SER A 18 -9.11 0.63 14.18
N CYS A 19 -8.29 1.08 15.12
CA CYS A 19 -8.74 1.58 16.42
C CYS A 19 -9.64 2.80 16.24
N ALA A 20 -9.21 3.81 15.47
CA ALA A 20 -10.01 5.00 15.20
C ALA A 20 -11.36 4.65 14.56
N LEU A 21 -11.38 3.72 13.59
CA LEU A 21 -12.60 3.27 12.92
C LEU A 21 -13.58 2.56 13.88
N ARG A 22 -13.07 1.78 14.84
CA ARG A 22 -13.88 1.09 15.86
C ARG A 22 -14.34 2.00 17.00
N THR A 23 -13.63 3.10 17.24
CA THR A 23 -13.94 4.06 18.30
C THR A 23 -14.88 5.17 17.85
N LEU A 24 -14.78 5.63 16.60
CA LEU A 24 -15.58 6.73 16.09
C LEU A 24 -17.07 6.36 16.02
N THR A 25 -17.94 7.25 16.50
CA THR A 25 -19.40 7.13 16.29
C THR A 25 -19.70 6.98 14.79
N PRO A 26 -20.34 5.89 14.32
CA PRO A 26 -20.42 5.58 12.89
C PRO A 26 -21.05 6.68 12.02
N SER A 27 -22.05 7.39 12.55
CA SER A 27 -22.73 8.49 11.86
C SER A 27 -21.84 9.71 11.59
N LEU A 28 -20.71 9.83 12.29
CA LEU A 28 -19.76 10.93 12.11
C LEU A 28 -18.70 10.64 11.05
N ARG A 29 -18.62 9.40 10.53
CA ARG A 29 -17.60 9.03 9.55
C ARG A 29 -17.92 9.64 8.17
N ARG A 30 -17.07 10.57 7.73
CA ARG A 30 -17.23 11.30 6.45
C ARG A 30 -16.46 10.72 5.27
N HIS A 31 -15.50 9.82 5.52
CA HIS A 31 -14.60 9.30 4.50
C HIS A 31 -14.64 7.77 4.43
N HIS A 32 -14.37 7.24 3.23
CA HIS A 32 -14.09 5.82 3.01
C HIS A 32 -12.73 5.46 3.63
N VAL A 33 -12.63 4.24 4.16
CA VAL A 33 -11.46 3.72 4.87
C VAL A 33 -11.06 2.37 4.29
N VAL A 34 -9.79 2.20 3.94
CA VAL A 34 -9.16 0.90 3.65
C VAL A 34 -8.07 0.67 4.69
N LEU A 35 -8.19 -0.40 5.48
CA LEU A 35 -7.30 -0.65 6.61
C LEU A 35 -5.93 -1.19 6.20
N CYS A 36 -5.88 -2.14 5.27
CA CYS A 36 -4.64 -2.67 4.71
C CYS A 36 -4.86 -2.88 3.21
N VAL A 37 -4.07 -2.19 2.38
CA VAL A 37 -4.07 -2.33 0.91
C VAL A 37 -3.36 -3.63 0.50
N ASN A 38 -2.32 -4.02 1.23
CA ASN A 38 -1.46 -5.18 0.99
C ASN A 38 -1.63 -6.24 2.10
N PRO A 39 -2.75 -6.98 2.14
CA PRO A 39 -3.01 -7.95 3.21
C PRO A 39 -1.94 -9.05 3.29
N ASP A 40 -1.40 -9.49 2.16
CA ASP A 40 -0.36 -10.53 2.11
C ASP A 40 0.96 -10.01 2.70
N GLY A 41 1.36 -8.78 2.34
CA GLY A 41 2.52 -8.13 2.97
C GLY A 41 2.31 -7.94 4.48
N CYS A 42 1.11 -7.49 4.90
CA CYS A 42 0.73 -7.32 6.31
C CYS A 42 0.90 -8.67 7.06
N GLN A 43 0.45 -9.79 6.48
CA GLN A 43 0.57 -11.13 7.06
C GLN A 43 2.01 -11.65 7.10
N LEU A 44 2.80 -11.38 6.06
CA LEU A 44 4.17 -11.86 5.92
C LEU A 44 5.19 -10.96 6.65
N GLY A 45 4.77 -9.78 7.13
CA GLY A 45 5.68 -8.78 7.69
C GLY A 45 6.63 -8.20 6.64
N LEU A 46 6.18 -8.11 5.38
CA LEU A 46 6.98 -7.67 4.25
C LEU A 46 6.53 -6.30 3.75
N ARG A 47 7.51 -5.50 3.31
CA ARG A 47 7.25 -4.24 2.61
C ARG A 47 6.46 -4.45 1.31
N ALA A 48 6.87 -5.42 0.52
CA ALA A 48 6.27 -5.78 -0.76
C ALA A 48 5.01 -6.65 -0.60
N ASN A 49 4.29 -6.90 -1.68
CA ASN A 49 3.28 -7.95 -1.72
C ASN A 49 3.91 -9.35 -1.89
N ALA A 50 3.09 -10.39 -2.05
CA ALA A 50 3.55 -11.77 -2.20
C ALA A 50 4.46 -12.02 -3.42
N ASN A 51 4.41 -11.16 -4.45
CA ASN A 51 5.24 -11.25 -5.64
C ASN A 51 6.58 -10.49 -5.51
N GLY A 52 6.88 -9.92 -4.34
CA GLY A 52 8.09 -9.10 -4.15
C GLY A 52 8.01 -7.74 -4.85
N VAL A 53 6.81 -7.28 -5.21
CA VAL A 53 6.59 -5.98 -5.84
C VAL A 53 6.33 -4.90 -4.79
N ASP A 54 7.03 -3.78 -4.89
CA ASP A 54 6.70 -2.56 -4.14
C ASP A 54 5.43 -1.95 -4.75
N LEU A 55 4.27 -2.13 -4.09
CA LEU A 55 2.98 -1.62 -4.59
C LEU A 55 2.99 -0.10 -4.82
N ASN A 56 3.78 0.65 -4.05
CA ASN A 56 3.93 2.10 -4.22
C ASN A 56 4.87 2.47 -5.40
N ARG A 57 5.38 1.49 -6.14
CA ARG A 57 6.01 1.64 -7.46
C ARG A 57 5.25 0.95 -8.58
N ASN A 58 4.15 0.26 -8.24
CA ASN A 58 3.37 -0.50 -9.21
C ASN A 58 2.20 0.28 -9.83
N PHE A 59 1.83 1.45 -9.29
CA PHE A 59 0.72 2.22 -9.84
C PHE A 59 0.92 2.58 -11.33
N PRO A 60 -0.14 2.56 -12.16
CA PRO A 60 -0.09 2.87 -13.59
C PRO A 60 0.01 4.38 -13.86
N ALA A 61 0.94 5.05 -13.18
CA ALA A 61 1.25 6.44 -13.39
C ALA A 61 2.11 6.61 -14.65
N ALA A 62 2.03 7.78 -15.31
CA ALA A 62 2.77 8.06 -16.54
C ALA A 62 4.30 7.94 -16.40
N ASN A 63 4.82 8.03 -15.17
CA ASN A 63 6.23 7.92 -14.84
C ASN A 63 6.65 6.52 -14.35
N TRP A 64 5.79 5.51 -14.47
CA TRP A 64 6.13 4.14 -14.10
C TRP A 64 7.36 3.65 -14.89
N LYS A 65 8.22 2.86 -14.23
CA LYS A 65 9.45 2.29 -14.78
C LYS A 65 9.49 0.80 -14.46
N GLU A 66 9.75 -0.01 -15.47
CA GLU A 66 9.96 -1.45 -15.34
C GLU A 66 11.27 -1.77 -14.61
N GLY A 67 11.30 -2.93 -13.95
CA GLY A 67 12.49 -3.48 -13.33
C GLY A 67 12.48 -3.35 -11.82
N GLU A 68 13.55 -2.76 -11.28
CA GLU A 68 13.86 -2.79 -9.86
C GLU A 68 13.71 -1.41 -9.21
N THR A 69 13.39 -1.43 -7.92
CA THR A 69 13.45 -0.29 -7.01
C THR A 69 14.20 -0.71 -5.76
N VAL A 70 14.84 0.24 -5.09
CA VAL A 70 15.52 0.00 -3.82
C VAL A 70 14.81 0.69 -2.66
N TYR A 71 14.69 -0.01 -1.54
CA TYR A 71 14.23 0.57 -0.28
C TYR A 71 15.32 0.50 0.80
N ARG A 72 15.14 1.29 1.85
CA ARG A 72 16.06 1.32 2.99
C ARG A 72 15.67 0.20 3.94
N TRP A 73 16.62 -0.68 4.29
CA TRP A 73 16.35 -1.81 5.19
C TRP A 73 15.64 -1.40 6.49
N ASN A 74 16.13 -0.35 7.15
CA ASN A 74 15.48 0.27 8.32
C ASN A 74 15.98 1.71 8.50
N SER A 75 15.48 2.45 9.49
CA SER A 75 15.88 3.83 9.74
C SER A 75 17.36 4.01 10.11
N ALA A 76 18.03 2.96 10.58
CA ALA A 76 19.45 2.98 10.95
C ALA A 76 20.39 2.69 9.78
N ALA A 77 19.90 2.06 8.70
CA ALA A 77 20.71 1.75 7.53
C ALA A 77 21.14 3.03 6.80
N GLU A 78 22.40 3.08 6.37
CA GLU A 78 22.99 4.26 5.70
C GLU A 78 22.46 4.44 4.27
N GLU A 79 22.26 3.33 3.55
CA GLU A 79 21.88 3.32 2.14
C GLU A 79 20.51 2.65 1.88
N ARG A 80 20.03 2.80 0.64
CA ARG A 80 18.86 2.11 0.11
C ARG A 80 19.34 1.06 -0.88
N ASP A 81 19.45 -0.17 -0.44
CA ASP A 81 20.12 -1.26 -1.15
C ASP A 81 19.25 -2.53 -1.26
N VAL A 82 18.11 -2.59 -0.58
CA VAL A 82 17.24 -3.76 -0.64
C VAL A 82 16.36 -3.68 -1.89
N VAL A 83 16.59 -4.59 -2.82
CA VAL A 83 15.93 -4.65 -4.12
C VAL A 83 14.50 -5.22 -4.00
N LEU A 84 13.56 -4.55 -4.65
CA LEU A 84 12.19 -5.00 -4.91
C LEU A 84 11.85 -4.78 -6.39
N LEU A 85 10.81 -5.48 -6.87
CA LEU A 85 10.30 -5.31 -8.22
C LEU A 85 9.30 -4.14 -8.30
N THR A 86 9.13 -3.56 -9.48
CA THR A 86 8.10 -2.53 -9.76
C THR A 86 6.85 -3.11 -10.46
N GLY A 87 6.87 -4.40 -10.79
CA GLY A 87 5.85 -5.12 -11.56
C GLY A 87 6.30 -5.42 -12.99
N ASP A 88 5.62 -6.36 -13.65
CA ASP A 88 5.89 -6.72 -15.06
C ASP A 88 5.32 -5.71 -16.07
N LYS A 89 4.37 -4.88 -15.61
CA LYS A 89 3.72 -3.80 -16.36
C LYS A 89 3.10 -2.79 -15.37
N PRO A 90 2.78 -1.56 -15.81
CA PRO A 90 2.10 -0.60 -14.95
C PRO A 90 0.76 -1.17 -14.45
N GLY A 91 0.58 -1.24 -13.13
CA GLY A 91 -0.59 -1.83 -12.49
C GLY A 91 -0.66 -3.35 -12.63
N SER A 92 0.47 -4.05 -12.65
CA SER A 92 0.50 -5.52 -12.74
C SER A 92 -0.20 -6.20 -11.57
N GLU A 93 -0.09 -5.65 -10.36
CA GLU A 93 -0.51 -6.35 -9.15
C GLU A 93 -2.03 -6.25 -8.91
N PRO A 94 -2.66 -7.34 -8.43
CA PRO A 94 -4.11 -7.36 -8.18
C PRO A 94 -4.54 -6.33 -7.12
N GLU A 95 -3.73 -6.08 -6.10
CA GLU A 95 -4.00 -5.07 -5.07
C GLU A 95 -4.04 -3.66 -5.67
N THR A 96 -3.07 -3.34 -6.54
CA THR A 96 -3.01 -2.08 -7.27
C THR A 96 -4.24 -1.90 -8.16
N GLN A 97 -4.59 -2.93 -8.95
CA GLN A 97 -5.76 -2.89 -9.83
C GLN A 97 -7.07 -2.70 -9.05
N ALA A 98 -7.24 -3.45 -7.96
CA ALA A 98 -8.42 -3.36 -7.12
C ALA A 98 -8.59 -1.97 -6.49
N LEU A 99 -7.50 -1.39 -5.97
CA LEU A 99 -7.51 -0.05 -5.41
C LEU A 99 -7.79 1.01 -6.48
N CYS A 100 -7.15 0.91 -7.65
CA CYS A 100 -7.43 1.81 -8.78
C CYS A 100 -8.92 1.74 -9.17
N GLN A 101 -9.49 0.55 -9.34
CA GLN A 101 -10.91 0.39 -9.67
C GLN A 101 -11.83 0.96 -8.58
N LEU A 102 -11.49 0.75 -7.31
CA LEU A 102 -12.24 1.29 -6.18
C LEU A 102 -12.26 2.83 -6.22
N ILE A 103 -11.11 3.47 -6.43
CA ILE A 103 -10.98 4.92 -6.53
C ILE A 103 -11.83 5.47 -7.68
N HIS A 104 -11.76 4.86 -8.86
CA HIS A 104 -12.56 5.30 -10.02
C HIS A 104 -14.06 5.15 -9.78
N ARG A 105 -14.47 4.09 -9.06
CA ARG A 105 -15.88 3.83 -8.73
C ARG A 105 -16.44 4.82 -7.71
N ILE A 106 -15.70 5.09 -6.64
CA ILE A 106 -16.20 5.90 -5.52
C ILE A 106 -15.93 7.40 -5.69
N GLN A 107 -15.03 7.77 -6.61
CA GLN A 107 -14.65 9.16 -6.91
C GLN A 107 -14.46 9.97 -5.64
N PRO A 108 -13.47 9.59 -4.80
CA PRO A 108 -13.36 10.16 -3.48
C PRO A 108 -13.12 11.68 -3.58
N ALA A 109 -13.88 12.44 -2.78
CA ALA A 109 -13.70 13.87 -2.59
C ALA A 109 -12.36 14.20 -1.92
#